data_AF-A0A8D5JI99-F1
#
_entry.id   AF-A0A8D5JI99-F1
#
_cell.length_a   1.000
_cell.length_b   1.000
_cell.length_c   1.000
_cell.angle_alpha   90.00
_cell.angle_beta   90.00
_cell.angle_gamma   90.00
#
_symmetry.space_group_name_H-M   'P 1'
#
loop_
_entity.id
_entity.type
_entity.pdbx_description
1 polymer ?
#
loop_
_entity_poly.entity_id
_entity_poly.type
_entity_poly.pdbx_seq_one_letter_code
_entity_poly.pdbx_strand_id
1 'polypeptide(L)' 'MAHTCKSCGAKADDPGHLCNPTVQILTCSYCGATDVGATHVCQQKLAAMKYSCQSCGRVAAESSDLCKPDEIT' A
#
# COMPACT_ATOMS: atom_id res chain seq x y z
N MET A 1 -16.71 6.59 5.36
CA MET A 1 -17.26 6.84 4.01
C MET A 1 -16.84 5.67 3.13
N ALA A 2 -17.76 5.03 2.42
CA ALA A 2 -17.41 3.92 1.54
C ALA A 2 -16.68 4.45 0.30
N HIS A 3 -15.47 3.96 0.05
CA HIS A 3 -14.69 4.21 -1.15
C HIS A 3 -15.17 3.29 -2.27
N THR A 4 -15.19 3.78 -3.50
CA THR A 4 -15.65 3.00 -4.67
C THR A 4 -14.49 2.72 -5.61
N CYS A 5 -14.36 1.47 -6.05
CA CYS A 5 -13.41 1.03 -7.05
C CYS A 5 -13.85 1.56 -8.43
N LYS A 6 -12.97 2.31 -9.09
CA LYS A 6 -13.22 2.88 -10.42
C LYS A 6 -13.28 1.82 -11.52
N SER A 7 -12.61 0.67 -11.32
CA SER A 7 -12.53 -0.39 -12.32
C SER A 7 -13.66 -1.41 -12.24
N CYS A 8 -14.19 -1.72 -11.05
CA CYS A 8 -15.22 -2.76 -10.88
C CYS A 8 -16.47 -2.30 -10.13
N GLY A 9 -16.52 -1.04 -9.66
CA GLY A 9 -17.68 -0.49 -8.96
C GLY A 9 -17.88 -1.00 -7.53
N ALA A 10 -17.01 -1.88 -7.03
CA ALA A 10 -17.06 -2.38 -5.66
C ALA A 10 -16.90 -1.22 -4.66
N LYS A 11 -17.66 -1.28 -3.55
CA LYS A 11 -17.57 -0.31 -2.45
C LYS A 11 -16.95 -0.97 -1.21
N ALA A 12 -16.02 -0.29 -0.55
CA ALA A 12 -15.38 -0.75 0.67
C ALA A 12 -15.14 0.42 1.62
N ASP A 13 -15.23 0.18 2.92
CA ASP A 13 -15.00 1.21 3.94
C ASP A 13 -13.56 1.71 3.98
N ASP A 14 -12.61 0.92 3.46
CA ASP A 14 -11.20 1.28 3.36
C ASP A 14 -10.71 1.15 1.90
N PRO A 15 -9.99 2.17 1.38
CA PRO A 15 -9.56 2.19 -0.02
C PRO A 15 -8.52 1.11 -0.36
N GLY A 16 -7.80 0.57 0.63
CA GLY A 16 -6.87 -0.54 0.46
C GLY A 16 -7.54 -1.87 0.11
N HIS A 17 -8.84 -2.01 0.35
CA HIS A 17 -9.63 -3.20 -0.03
C HIS A 17 -10.20 -3.12 -1.45
N LEU A 18 -9.91 -2.05 -2.19
CA LEU A 18 -10.41 -1.84 -3.55
C LEU A 18 -9.29 -2.07 -4.55
N CYS A 19 -9.62 -2.70 -5.68
CA CYS A 19 -8.65 -2.98 -6.74
C CYS A 19 -8.12 -1.69 -7.41
N ASN A 20 -8.97 -0.66 -7.49
CA ASN A 20 -8.63 0.65 -8.07
C ASN A 20 -9.45 1.75 -7.37
N PRO A 21 -9.13 2.08 -6.11
CA PRO A 21 -9.87 3.10 -5.38
C PRO A 21 -9.69 4.46 -6.07
N THR A 22 -10.72 5.31 -6.00
CA THR A 22 -10.59 6.72 -6.41
C THR A 22 -9.76 7.44 -5.34
N VAL A 23 -8.43 7.32 -5.41
CA VAL A 23 -7.50 7.90 -4.45
C VAL A 23 -6.94 9.23 -4.94
N GLN A 24 -6.60 10.06 -3.97
CA GLN A 24 -5.89 11.31 -4.19
C GLN A 24 -4.53 11.01 -4.83
N ILE A 25 -4.19 11.81 -5.84
CA ILE A 25 -2.90 11.70 -6.53
C ILE A 25 -1.82 12.21 -5.57
N LEU A 26 -0.83 11.37 -5.31
CA LEU A 26 0.24 11.58 -4.36
C LEU A 26 1.58 11.55 -5.09
N THR A 27 2.57 12.18 -4.48
CA THR A 27 3.96 12.08 -4.92
C THR A 27 4.67 10.98 -4.13
N CYS A 28 5.25 10.02 -4.84
CA CYS A 28 6.03 8.96 -4.23
C CYS A 28 7.43 9.47 -3.90
N SER A 29 7.77 9.54 -2.60
CA SER A 29 9.12 9.91 -2.14
C SER A 29 10.19 8.86 -2.49
N TYR A 30 9.81 7.65 -2.90
CA TYR A 30 10.76 6.60 -3.28
C TYR A 30 11.19 6.69 -4.75
N CYS A 31 10.25 6.72 -5.69
CA CYS A 31 10.58 6.77 -7.14
C CYS A 31 10.45 8.17 -7.76
N GLY A 32 9.97 9.17 -7.02
CA GLY A 32 9.75 10.53 -7.51
C GLY A 32 8.52 10.71 -8.39
N ALA A 33 7.71 9.68 -8.61
CA ALA A 33 6.49 9.78 -9.42
C ALA A 33 5.45 10.65 -8.71
N THR A 34 4.97 11.69 -9.38
CA THR A 34 3.99 12.67 -8.86
C THR A 34 2.54 12.32 -9.15
N ASP A 35 2.30 11.30 -9.99
CA ASP A 35 0.97 10.82 -10.39
C ASP A 35 0.72 9.40 -9.84
N VAL A 36 0.77 9.22 -8.53
CA VAL A 36 0.62 7.89 -7.94
C VAL A 36 -0.51 7.81 -6.92
N GLY A 37 -1.21 6.68 -6.87
CA GLY A 37 -2.21 6.42 -5.83
C GLY A 37 -1.59 6.07 -4.48
N ALA A 38 -2.36 6.15 -3.40
CA ALA A 38 -1.92 5.75 -2.05
C ALA A 38 -1.45 4.28 -1.96
N THR A 39 -1.92 3.43 -2.88
CA THR A 39 -1.56 2.02 -3.01
C THR A 39 -0.35 1.79 -3.93
N HIS A 40 0.28 2.84 -4.45
CA HIS A 40 1.42 2.70 -5.34
C HIS A 40 2.58 2.00 -4.65
N VAL A 41 3.08 0.96 -5.30
CA VAL A 41 4.26 0.23 -4.89
C VAL A 41 5.23 0.22 -6.08
N CYS A 42 6.22 1.11 -6.05
CA CYS A 42 7.32 1.07 -7.01
C CYS A 42 8.37 0.04 -6.59
N GLN A 43 9.25 -0.32 -7.53
CA GLN A 43 10.36 -1.24 -7.28
C GLN A 43 11.26 -0.76 -6.13
N GLN A 44 11.47 0.56 -6.00
CA GLN A 44 12.26 1.11 -4.88
C GLN A 44 11.56 0.95 -3.53
N LYS A 45 10.23 1.16 -3.49
CA LYS A 45 9.43 0.95 -2.28
C LYS A 45 9.37 -0.54 -1.91
N LEU A 46 9.29 -1.43 -2.90
CA LEU A 46 9.41 -2.89 -2.72
C LEU A 46 10.78 -3.28 -2.18
N ALA A 47 11.86 -2.75 -2.76
CA ALA A 47 13.22 -3.00 -2.28
C ALA A 47 13.48 -2.43 -0.87
N ALA A 48 12.73 -1.38 -0.49
CA ALA A 48 12.76 -0.84 0.86
C ALA A 48 11.94 -1.66 1.86
N MET A 49 11.03 -2.54 1.42
CA MET A 49 10.28 -3.43 2.31
C MET A 49 11.20 -4.52 2.83
N LYS A 50 11.58 -4.40 4.11
CA LYS A 50 12.46 -5.36 4.79
C LYS A 50 11.73 -6.22 5.80
N TYR A 51 10.46 -5.92 6.07
CA TYR A 51 9.69 -6.61 7.10
C TYR A 51 8.39 -7.15 6.51
N SER A 52 8.05 -8.37 6.90
CA SER A 52 6.76 -9.00 6.68
C SER A 52 6.09 -9.26 8.02
N CYS A 53 4.76 -9.25 8.04
CA CYS A 53 4.01 -9.52 9.25
C CYS A 53 3.63 -11.00 9.31
N GLN A 54 4.14 -11.73 10.28
CA GLN A 54 3.86 -13.18 10.39
C GLN A 54 2.39 -13.50 10.69
N SER A 55 1.61 -12.56 11.22
CA SER A 55 0.19 -12.79 11.54
C SER A 55 -0.77 -12.49 10.40
N CYS A 56 -0.47 -11.53 9.52
CA CYS A 56 -1.40 -11.09 8.47
C CYS A 56 -0.80 -11.01 7.06
N GLY A 57 0.51 -11.28 6.91
CA GLY A 57 1.20 -11.30 5.62
C GLY A 57 1.50 -9.92 5.03
N ARG A 58 1.20 -8.83 5.74
CA ARG A 58 1.49 -7.46 5.25
C ARG A 58 2.99 -7.18 5.25
N VAL A 59 3.48 -6.44 4.27
CA VAL A 59 4.89 -6.05 4.16
C VAL A 59 5.08 -4.54 4.35
N ALA A 60 6.17 -4.15 5.00
CA ALA A 60 6.50 -2.76 5.29
C ALA A 60 8.02 -2.51 5.26
N ALA A 61 8.38 -1.23 5.12
CA ALA A 61 9.77 -0.79 5.18
C ALA A 61 10.29 -0.72 6.62
N GLU A 62 9.40 -0.45 7.58
CA GLU A 62 9.73 -0.37 9.00
C GLU A 62 8.92 -1.39 9.80
N SER A 63 9.53 -1.93 10.86
CA SER A 63 8.89 -2.91 11.74
C SER A 63 7.73 -2.30 12.54
N SER A 64 7.80 -1.00 12.83
CA SER A 64 6.75 -0.24 13.54
C SER A 64 5.42 -0.15 12.79
N ASP A 65 5.43 -0.36 11.47
CA ASP A 65 4.21 -0.35 10.65
C ASP A 65 3.44 -1.69 10.69
N LEU A 66 3.97 -2.70 11.40
CA LEU A 66 3.43 -4.06 11.42
C LEU A 66 3.07 -4.52 12.84
N CYS A 67 2.02 -5.33 12.94
CA CYS A 67 1.58 -5.88 14.23
C CYS A 67 2.57 -6.91 14.81
N LYS A 68 3.18 -7.72 13.93
CA LYS A 68 4.18 -8.75 14.25
C LYS A 68 5.25 -8.79 13.16
N PRO A 69 6.19 -7.84 13.15
CA PRO A 69 7.22 -7.73 12.12
C PRO A 69 8.24 -8.88 12.19
N ASP A 70 8.65 -9.36 11.03
CA ASP A 70 9.69 -10.37 10.82
C ASP A 70 10.50 -9.98 9.57
N GLU A 71 11.82 -10.05 9.64
CA GLU A 71 12.67 -9.60 8.53
C GLU A 71 12.57 -10.55 7.34
N ILE A 72 12.37 -9.95 6.16
CA ILE A 72 12.44 -10.63 4.87
C ILE A 72 13.92 -10.67 4.48
N THR A 73 14.64 -11.65 5.02
CA THR A 73 16.03 -11.97 4.64
C THR A 73 16.13 -12.64 3.29
#